data_AF-A0A9X3CA81-F1
#
_entry.id   AF-A0A9X3CA81-F1
#
_cell.length_a   1.000
_cell.length_b   1.000
_cell.length_c   1.000
_cell.angle_alpha   90.00
_cell.angle_beta   90.00
_cell.angle_gamma   90.00
#
_symmetry.space_group_name_H-M   'P 1'
#
loop_
_entity.id
_entity.type
_entity.pdbx_description
1 polymer ?
#
loop_
_entity_poly.entity_id
_entity_poly.type
_entity_poly.pdbx_seq_one_letter_code
_entity_poly.pdbx_strand_id
1 'polypeptide(L)' 'MQNECQVLRKSIRTAKENRRYRLHQKIGKVGVRYNSNLKTIYVPFDDDLQNKDILELQKNFNYQIQLEI' A
#
# COMPACT_ATOMS: atom_id res chain seq x y z
N MET A 1 -26.19 -24.92 16.86
CA MET A 1 -26.66 -23.79 16.03
C MET A 1 -25.80 -22.59 16.38
N GLN A 2 -24.89 -22.19 15.49
CA GLN A 2 -24.03 -21.02 15.71
C GLN A 2 -24.85 -19.77 15.39
N ASN A 3 -24.98 -18.87 16.37
CA ASN A 3 -25.81 -17.67 16.26
C ASN A 3 -25.30 -16.73 15.15
N GLU A 4 -26.23 -16.29 14.29
CA GLU A 4 -26.03 -15.40 13.14
C GLU A 4 -25.43 -14.01 13.52
N CYS A 5 -25.35 -13.69 14.81
CA CYS A 5 -24.74 -12.45 15.31
C CYS A 5 -23.21 -12.40 15.19
N GLN A 6 -22.54 -13.48 14.78
CA GLN A 6 -21.08 -13.49 14.55
C GLN A 6 -20.68 -12.98 13.16
N VAL A 7 -21.63 -12.70 12.26
CA VAL A 7 -21.35 -12.57 10.82
C VAL A 7 -20.75 -11.22 10.38
N LEU A 8 -20.81 -10.11 11.15
CA LEU A 8 -20.51 -8.79 10.55
C LEU A 8 -19.60 -7.83 11.33
N ARG A 9 -18.77 -8.30 12.27
CA ARG A 9 -17.65 -7.45 12.75
C ARG A 9 -16.45 -7.63 11.81
N LYS A 10 -16.51 -7.07 10.59
CA LYS A 10 -15.28 -6.79 9.83
C LYS A 10 -14.39 -5.97 10.77
N SER A 11 -13.16 -6.41 11.02
CA SER A 11 -12.28 -5.64 11.90
C SER A 11 -12.17 -4.22 11.35
N ILE A 12 -12.47 -3.24 12.20
CA ILE A 12 -12.37 -1.83 11.82
C ILE A 12 -10.89 -1.59 11.55
N ARG A 13 -10.55 -1.35 10.28
CA ARG A 13 -9.19 -0.98 9.89
C ARG A 13 -8.78 0.26 10.67
N THR A 14 -7.60 0.21 11.25
CA THR A 14 -7.01 1.37 11.92
C THR A 14 -6.77 2.50 10.91
N ALA A 15 -6.70 3.74 11.40
CA ALA A 15 -6.41 4.89 10.55
C ALA A 15 -5.11 4.70 9.74
N LYS A 16 -4.11 4.04 10.32
CA LYS A 16 -2.84 3.71 9.68
C LYS A 16 -3.01 2.74 8.51
N GLU A 17 -3.82 1.70 8.67
CA GLU A 17 -4.12 0.75 7.59
C GLU A 17 -4.91 1.39 6.45
N ASN A 18 -5.87 2.26 6.79
CA ASN A 18 -6.62 3.02 5.79
C ASN A 18 -5.73 3.97 4.99
N ARG A 19 -4.76 4.62 5.64
CA ARG A 19 -3.76 5.46 4.96
C ARG A 19 -2.91 4.63 4.00
N ARG A 20 -2.36 3.50 4.46
CA ARG A 20 -1.58 2.58 3.61
C ARG A 20 -2.37 2.16 2.37
N TYR A 21 -3.62 1.75 2.57
CA TYR A 21 -4.50 1.34 1.48
C TYR A 21 -4.72 2.48 0.46
N ARG A 22 -4.95 3.71 0.92
CA ARG A 22 -5.10 4.88 0.03
C ARG A 22 -3.82 5.17 -0.76
N LEU A 23 -2.65 5.06 -0.14
CA LEU A 23 -1.36 5.26 -0.81
C LEU A 23 -1.18 4.23 -1.92
N HIS A 24 -1.44 2.95 -1.64
CA HIS A 24 -1.42 1.88 -2.66
C HIS A 24 -2.35 2.15 -3.84
N GLN A 25 -3.56 2.63 -3.57
CA GLN A 25 -4.51 2.99 -4.63
C GLN A 25 -4.01 4.15 -5.49
N LYS A 26 -3.38 5.17 -4.88
CA LYS A 26 -2.82 6.30 -5.62
C LYS A 26 -1.66 5.88 -6.51
N ILE A 27 -0.66 5.19 -5.98
CA ILE A 27 0.51 4.77 -6.76
C ILE A 27 0.11 3.81 -7.89
N GLY A 28 -0.88 2.94 -7.64
CA GLY A 28 -1.42 2.05 -8.66
C GLY A 28 -2.13 2.78 -9.81
N LYS A 29 -2.74 3.94 -9.55
CA LYS A 29 -3.31 4.79 -10.61
C LYS A 29 -2.25 5.44 -11.51
N VAL A 30 -1.06 5.67 -10.97
CA VAL A 30 0.09 6.21 -11.70
C VAL A 30 0.79 5.10 -12.51
N GLY A 31 0.40 3.84 -12.33
CA GLY A 31 1.01 2.70 -13.02
C GLY A 31 2.15 2.04 -12.26
N VAL A 32 2.42 2.48 -11.03
CA VAL A 32 3.47 1.92 -10.17
C VAL A 32 3.02 0.58 -9.60
N ARG A 33 3.85 -0.45 -9.81
CA ARG A 33 3.62 -1.78 -9.27
C ARG A 33 4.13 -1.87 -7.84
N TYR A 34 3.44 -2.63 -6.99
CA TYR A 34 3.88 -2.86 -5.61
C TYR A 34 3.51 -4.26 -5.14
N ASN A 35 4.30 -4.79 -4.21
CA ASN A 35 4.04 -6.03 -3.49
C ASN A 35 3.88 -5.72 -2.00
N SER A 36 2.66 -5.86 -1.49
CA SER A 36 2.34 -5.58 -0.09
C SER A 36 2.88 -6.61 0.91
N ASN A 37 3.15 -7.84 0.45
CA ASN A 37 3.67 -8.91 1.30
C ASN A 37 5.17 -8.73 1.54
N LEU A 38 5.92 -8.48 0.47
CA LEU A 38 7.35 -8.20 0.53
C LEU A 38 7.66 -6.76 0.96
N LYS A 39 6.64 -5.89 0.95
CA LYS A 39 6.77 -4.44 1.15
C LYS A 39 7.74 -3.83 0.14
N THR A 40 7.60 -4.17 -1.13
CA THR A 40 8.46 -3.67 -2.21
C THR A 40 7.62 -2.87 -3.19
N ILE A 41 8.13 -1.72 -3.63
CA ILE A 41 7.54 -0.89 -4.68
C ILE A 41 8.47 -0.96 -5.88
N TYR A 42 7.91 -1.27 -7.04
CA TYR A 42 8.61 -1.38 -8.30
C TYR A 42 8.38 -0.11 -9.10
N VAL A 43 9.42 0.72 -9.19
CA VAL A 43 9.37 2.02 -9.85
C VAL A 43 10.11 1.89 -11.19
N PRO A 44 9.47 2.25 -12.33
CA PRO A 44 10.16 2.29 -13.61
C PRO A 44 11.31 3.29 -13.59
N PHE A 45 12.39 3.05 -14.33
CA PHE A 45 13.56 3.93 -14.35
C PHE A 45 13.27 5.35 -14.85
N ASP A 46 12.29 5.50 -15.76
CA ASP A 46 11.82 6.78 -16.30
C ASP A 46 10.88 7.55 -15.35
N ASP A 47 10.39 6.92 -14.29
CA ASP A 47 9.37 7.51 -13.42
C ASP A 47 10.00 8.29 -12.27
N ASP A 48 9.42 9.43 -11.94
CA ASP A 48 9.97 10.36 -10.96
C ASP A 48 9.92 9.75 -9.55
N LEU A 49 11.08 9.28 -9.07
CA LEU A 49 11.30 8.73 -7.72
C LEU A 49 10.92 9.71 -6.59
N GLN A 50 10.63 10.98 -6.94
CA GLN A 50 10.20 12.03 -6.02
C GLN A 50 8.71 11.99 -5.64
N ASN A 51 7.95 10.99 -6.09
CA ASN A 51 6.54 10.90 -5.75
C ASN A 51 6.34 10.82 -4.22
N LYS A 52 5.67 11.85 -3.66
CA LYS A 52 5.44 12.02 -2.22
C LYS A 52 4.75 10.80 -1.60
N ASP A 53 3.86 10.16 -2.33
CA ASP A 53 3.12 9.00 -1.84
C ASP A 53 4.03 7.75 -1.70
N ILE A 54 5.02 7.57 -2.59
CA ILE A 54 6.03 6.50 -2.51
C ILE A 54 6.98 6.74 -1.34
N LEU A 55 7.45 7.97 -1.18
CA LEU A 55 8.30 8.36 -0.05
C LEU A 55 7.60 8.15 1.29
N GLU A 56 6.28 8.37 1.35
CA GLU A 56 5.49 8.09 2.54
C GLU A 56 5.42 6.59 2.84
N LEU A 57 5.25 5.75 1.83
CA LEU A 57 5.29 4.29 2.00
C LEU A 57 6.65 3.80 2.49
N GLN A 58 7.74 4.37 1.97
CA GLN A 58 9.08 4.05 2.41
C GLN A 58 9.29 4.44 3.88
N LYS A 59 9.03 5.70 4.24
CA LYS A 59 9.33 6.24 5.58
C LYS A 59 8.39 5.74 6.67
N ASN A 60 7.09 5.66 6.42
CA ASN A 60 6.08 5.38 7.46
C ASN A 60 5.66 3.90 7.53
N PHE A 61 5.87 3.15 6.44
CA PHE A 61 5.41 1.77 6.31
C PHE A 61 6.54 0.78 5.99
N ASN A 62 7.79 1.25 5.95
CA ASN A 62 9.01 0.48 5.71
C ASN A 62 8.94 -0.30 4.40
N TYR A 63 8.50 0.35 3.33
CA TYR A 63 8.59 -0.22 1.99
C TYR A 63 9.99 0.00 1.39
N GLN A 64 10.51 -1.01 0.72
CA GLN A 64 11.71 -0.91 -0.09
C GLN A 64 11.33 -0.49 -1.52
N ILE A 65 12.16 0.35 -2.13
CA ILE A 65 11.99 0.75 -3.52
C ILE A 65 12.97 -0.07 -4.36
N GLN A 66 12.47 -0.72 -5.41
CA GLN A 66 13.23 -1.46 -6.39
C GLN A 66 12.98 -0.84 -7.75
N LEU A 67 14.04 -0.48 -8.46
CA LEU A 67 13.95 0.04 -9.81
C LEU A 67 13.82 -1.15 -10.79
N GLU A 68 12.82 -1.10 -11.67
CA GLU A 68 12.73 -2.04 -12.79
C GLU A 68 13.57 -1.50 -13.96
N ILE A 69 14.37 -2.39 -14.57
CA ILE A 69 15.33 -2.12 -15.66
C ILE A 69 14.60 -2.08 -17.00
#